data_AF-A0A3N5GUY0-F1
#
_entry.id   AF-A0A3N5GUY0-F1
#
_cell.length_a   1.000
_cell.length_b   1.000
_cell.length_c   1.000
_cell.angle_alpha   90.00
_cell.angle_beta   90.00
_cell.angle_gamma   90.00
#
_symmetry.space_group_name_H-M   'P 1'
#
loop_
_entity.id
_entity.type
_entity.pdbx_description
1 polymer ?
#
loop_
_entity_poly.entity_id
_entity_poly.type
_entity_poly.pdbx_seq_one_letter_code
_entity_poly.pdbx_strand_id
1 'polypeptide(L)'
;MTTRRYPAVPITAAILLIVSAGCADTNDKRTHPAGSVDERGTATPSPTRALELTSNTLNAYESGLKKEIEAVRAAQQRSGTATNARERGEAIQASFEHATIPQGAAAAGLSVEQYRELRETLNGIFRTLDFQGQIDGPLSMDLSRADAATKERLARDPFADLSPESAAALRAQMDRLVPIWIEYVSLTAVAG
;
A
#
# COMPACT_ATOMS: atom_id res chain seq x y z
N MET A 1 22.92 -47.94 -6.27
CA MET A 1 21.55 -47.92 -5.73
C MET A 1 21.66 -48.05 -4.22
N THR A 2 21.45 -46.95 -3.50
CA THR A 2 21.67 -46.90 -2.05
C THR A 2 20.49 -46.14 -1.43
N THR A 3 19.59 -46.88 -0.80
CA THR A 3 18.37 -46.41 -0.14
C THR A 3 18.72 -45.79 1.21
N ARG A 4 18.45 -44.49 1.39
CA ARG A 4 18.56 -43.80 2.70
C ARG A 4 17.16 -43.64 3.30
N ARG A 5 16.97 -44.22 4.49
CA ARG A 5 15.76 -44.17 5.31
C ARG A 5 15.74 -42.89 6.15
N TYR A 6 14.56 -42.26 6.26
CA TYR A 6 14.26 -41.13 7.13
C TYR A 6 14.01 -41.58 8.58
N PRO A 7 14.34 -40.75 9.59
CA PRO A 7 13.61 -40.73 10.86
C PRO A 7 12.73 -39.48 10.99
N ALA A 8 11.48 -39.71 11.42
CA ALA A 8 10.49 -38.72 11.79
C ALA A 8 10.85 -38.06 13.13
N VAL A 9 10.56 -36.76 13.27
CA VAL A 9 10.67 -36.00 14.54
C VAL A 9 9.34 -35.27 14.78
N PRO A 10 8.76 -35.35 16.00
CA PRO A 10 7.38 -34.97 16.27
C PRO A 10 7.14 -33.46 16.47
N ILE A 11 5.90 -33.08 16.18
CA ILE A 11 5.26 -31.77 16.32
C ILE A 11 4.92 -31.51 17.80
N THR A 12 5.30 -30.35 18.34
CA THR A 12 4.77 -29.87 19.63
C THR A 12 4.22 -28.45 19.45
N ALA A 13 2.90 -28.33 19.53
CA ALA A 13 2.17 -27.06 19.56
C ALA A 13 2.02 -26.58 21.01
N ALA A 14 2.28 -25.30 21.27
CA ALA A 14 1.98 -24.66 22.55
C ALA A 14 1.00 -23.51 22.33
N ILE A 15 -0.22 -23.68 22.84
CA ILE A 15 -1.29 -22.69 22.91
C ILE A 15 -1.18 -22.00 24.28
N LEU A 16 -1.09 -20.66 24.32
CA LEU A 16 -1.20 -19.89 25.55
C LEU A 16 -2.43 -18.98 25.49
N LEU A 17 -3.44 -19.31 26.29
CA LEU A 17 -4.63 -18.51 26.61
C LEU A 17 -4.32 -17.65 27.84
N ILE A 18 -4.59 -16.35 27.80
CA ILE A 18 -4.65 -15.49 28.99
C ILE A 18 -6.06 -14.93 29.13
N VAL A 19 -6.69 -15.32 30.25
CA VAL A 19 -8.05 -15.01 30.69
C VAL A 19 -8.05 -13.73 31.53
N SER A 20 -9.06 -12.89 31.29
CA SER A 20 -9.42 -11.67 32.00
C SER A 20 -9.86 -11.91 33.44
N ALA A 21 -9.41 -11.08 34.37
CA ALA A 21 -9.98 -10.93 35.72
C ALA A 21 -10.41 -9.48 35.94
N GLY A 22 -11.72 -9.26 36.05
CA GLY A 22 -12.29 -8.05 36.63
C GLY A 22 -12.59 -8.25 38.12
N CYS A 23 -12.61 -7.16 38.87
CA CYS A 23 -13.32 -7.03 40.14
C CYS A 23 -13.89 -5.62 40.23
N ALA A 24 -15.17 -5.58 40.62
CA ALA A 24 -16.01 -4.41 40.87
C ALA A 24 -15.89 -3.92 42.32
N ASP A 25 -16.44 -2.73 42.61
CA ASP A 25 -17.52 -2.43 43.59
C ASP A 25 -17.39 -1.00 44.21
N THR A 26 -18.31 -0.09 43.84
CA THR A 26 -19.38 0.61 44.63
C THR A 26 -18.93 1.82 45.48
N ASN A 27 -19.34 3.09 45.22
CA ASN A 27 -20.66 3.78 45.24
C ASN A 27 -20.89 4.57 46.56
N ASP A 28 -20.82 5.92 46.58
CA ASP A 28 -21.91 6.81 47.08
C ASP A 28 -21.63 8.34 46.98
N LYS A 29 -22.62 9.03 46.38
CA LYS A 29 -23.23 10.37 46.61
C LYS A 29 -22.49 11.75 46.60
N ARG A 30 -23.10 12.59 45.74
CA ARG A 30 -23.34 14.07 45.74
C ARG A 30 -22.14 14.95 45.45
N THR A 31 -22.18 15.85 44.46
CA THR A 31 -23.14 16.97 44.34
C THR A 31 -23.10 17.54 42.90
N HIS A 32 -24.26 17.79 42.27
CA HIS A 32 -24.32 18.59 41.03
C HIS A 32 -24.10 20.08 41.36
N PRO A 33 -23.43 20.81 40.47
CA PRO A 33 -24.13 21.92 39.83
C PRO A 33 -24.05 21.86 38.30
N ALA A 34 -25.04 22.49 37.70
CA ALA A 34 -25.24 22.63 36.26
C ALA A 34 -24.11 23.40 35.58
N GLY A 35 -23.85 23.05 34.32
CA GLY A 35 -23.08 23.88 33.40
C GLY A 35 -22.30 23.04 32.39
N SER A 36 -22.57 23.31 31.11
CA SER A 36 -21.86 22.80 29.93
C SER A 36 -22.44 21.50 29.36
N VAL A 37 -23.50 21.68 28.57
CA VAL A 37 -23.69 20.89 27.35
C VAL A 37 -22.44 21.16 26.51
N ASP A 38 -21.41 20.33 26.67
CA ASP A 38 -20.42 20.16 25.61
C ASP A 38 -21.19 19.46 24.49
N GLU A 39 -21.59 20.26 23.51
CA GLU A 39 -21.80 19.79 22.15
C GLU A 39 -20.54 19.00 21.80
N ARG A 40 -20.63 17.66 21.95
CA ARG A 40 -19.82 16.73 21.18
C ARG A 40 -20.16 17.04 19.74
N GLY A 41 -19.44 18.01 19.19
CA GLY A 41 -19.32 18.27 17.79
C GLY A 41 -19.06 16.91 17.17
N THR A 42 -20.08 16.41 16.50
CA THR A 42 -19.93 15.34 15.54
C THR A 42 -18.98 15.97 14.54
N ALA A 43 -17.69 15.64 14.67
CA ALA A 43 -16.70 15.98 13.67
C ALA A 43 -17.21 15.31 12.40
N THR A 44 -17.94 16.08 11.60
CA THR A 44 -18.22 15.74 10.22
C THR A 44 -16.85 15.39 9.66
N PRO A 45 -16.63 14.18 9.11
CA PRO A 45 -15.39 13.91 8.41
C PRO A 45 -15.27 15.04 7.39
N SER A 46 -14.24 15.89 7.57
CA SER A 46 -13.95 16.91 6.59
C SER A 46 -13.86 16.17 5.26
N PRO A 47 -14.57 16.62 4.21
CA PRO A 47 -14.45 15.98 2.92
C PRO A 47 -12.96 15.98 2.60
N THR A 48 -12.34 14.80 2.60
CA THR A 48 -10.99 14.59 2.10
C THR A 48 -10.98 15.32 0.78
N ARG A 49 -10.24 16.44 0.69
CA ARG A 49 -10.18 17.22 -0.53
C ARG A 49 -9.76 16.24 -1.61
N ALA A 50 -10.65 15.98 -2.57
CA ALA A 50 -10.36 15.06 -3.65
C ALA A 50 -9.01 15.46 -4.26
N LEU A 51 -8.07 14.52 -4.29
CA LEU A 51 -6.73 14.76 -4.82
C LEU A 51 -6.86 15.26 -6.26
N GLU A 52 -6.46 16.50 -6.50
CA GLU A 52 -6.52 17.10 -7.82
C GLU A 52 -5.29 16.69 -8.65
N LEU A 53 -5.54 16.02 -9.77
CA LEU A 53 -4.48 15.59 -10.68
C LEU A 53 -4.20 16.70 -11.68
N THR A 54 -3.07 17.36 -11.48
CA THR A 54 -2.53 18.40 -12.36
C THR A 54 -1.23 17.90 -12.98
N SER A 55 -0.71 18.60 -13.98
CA SER A 55 0.61 18.27 -14.55
C SER A 55 1.71 18.23 -13.49
N ASN A 56 1.62 19.09 -12.46
CA ASN A 56 2.61 19.12 -11.38
C ASN A 56 2.51 17.89 -10.47
N THR A 57 1.31 17.48 -10.06
CA THR A 57 1.16 16.29 -9.21
C THR A 57 1.53 15.01 -9.97
N LEU A 58 1.24 14.93 -11.27
CA LEU A 58 1.67 13.80 -12.11
C LEU A 58 3.19 13.74 -12.30
N ASN A 59 3.87 14.90 -12.45
CA ASN A 59 5.34 14.96 -12.47
C ASN A 59 5.96 14.56 -11.12
N ALA A 60 5.31 14.93 -10.01
CA ALA A 60 5.74 14.55 -8.67
C ALA A 60 5.63 13.03 -8.47
N TYR A 61 4.52 12.42 -8.89
CA TYR A 61 4.38 10.96 -8.92
C TYR A 61 5.47 10.29 -9.75
N GLU A 62 5.72 10.77 -10.97
CA GLU A 62 6.76 10.22 -11.85
C GLU A 62 8.14 10.24 -11.17
N SER A 63 8.51 11.39 -10.61
CA SER A 63 9.82 11.60 -9.97
C SER A 63 9.96 10.72 -8.72
N GLY A 64 8.91 10.65 -7.91
CA GLY A 64 8.89 9.80 -6.72
C GLY A 64 9.00 8.32 -7.06
N LEU A 65 8.23 7.85 -8.05
CA LEU A 65 8.21 6.43 -8.41
C LEU A 65 9.53 5.99 -9.03
N LYS A 66 10.15 6.82 -9.88
CA LYS A 66 11.53 6.58 -10.37
C LYS A 66 12.51 6.43 -9.21
N LYS A 67 12.38 7.27 -8.18
CA LYS A 67 13.27 7.18 -7.02
C LYS A 67 13.05 5.92 -6.20
N GLU A 68 11.80 5.47 -6.07
CA GLU A 68 11.52 4.18 -5.44
C GLU A 68 12.11 3.02 -6.23
N ILE A 69 12.01 3.02 -7.56
CA ILE A 69 12.63 2.00 -8.44
C ILE A 69 14.15 1.94 -8.22
N GLU A 70 14.82 3.09 -8.19
CA GLU A 70 16.26 3.16 -7.88
C GLU A 70 16.60 2.53 -6.52
N ALA A 71 15.81 2.87 -5.50
CA ALA A 71 16.01 2.37 -4.14
C ALA A 71 15.82 0.84 -4.05
N VAL A 72 14.77 0.31 -4.69
CA VAL A 72 14.52 -1.13 -4.75
C VAL A 72 15.63 -1.86 -5.50
N ARG A 73 16.10 -1.35 -6.64
CA ARG A 73 17.23 -1.93 -7.38
C ARG A 73 18.50 -1.98 -6.54
N ALA A 74 18.84 -0.88 -5.88
CA ALA A 74 20.02 -0.81 -5.01
C ALA A 74 19.91 -1.79 -3.83
N ALA A 75 18.72 -1.96 -3.27
CA ALA A 75 18.46 -2.93 -2.21
C ALA A 75 18.61 -4.38 -2.71
N GLN A 76 18.04 -4.71 -3.87
CA GLN A 76 18.17 -6.04 -4.48
C GLN A 76 19.62 -6.38 -4.84
N GLN A 77 20.37 -5.43 -5.41
CA GLN A 77 21.78 -5.62 -5.72
C GLN A 77 22.59 -5.91 -4.44
N ARG A 78 22.38 -5.12 -3.37
CA ARG A 78 23.04 -5.36 -2.07
C ARG A 78 22.70 -6.73 -1.50
N SER A 79 21.45 -7.17 -1.62
CA SER A 79 21.02 -8.50 -1.18
C SER A 79 21.72 -9.62 -1.99
N GLY A 80 21.87 -9.44 -3.30
CA GLY A 80 22.56 -10.39 -4.19
C GLY A 80 24.06 -10.52 -3.90
N THR A 81 24.71 -9.45 -3.41
CA THR A 81 26.14 -9.44 -3.08
C THR A 81 26.43 -9.64 -1.59
N ALA A 82 25.41 -9.78 -0.74
CA ALA A 82 25.58 -9.90 0.71
C ALA A 82 26.34 -11.18 1.11
N THR A 83 27.32 -11.03 2.00
CA THR A 83 28.22 -12.12 2.42
C THR A 83 27.66 -12.92 3.60
N ASN A 84 26.69 -12.37 4.32
CA ASN A 84 26.06 -13.01 5.46
C ASN A 84 24.55 -12.75 5.51
N ALA A 85 23.85 -13.52 6.34
CA ALA A 85 22.39 -13.47 6.44
C ALA A 85 21.85 -12.13 6.95
N ARG A 86 22.61 -11.45 7.83
CA ARG A 86 22.22 -10.16 8.39
C ARG A 86 22.20 -9.07 7.32
N GLU A 87 23.30 -8.92 6.58
CA GLU A 87 23.41 -7.98 5.46
C GLU A 87 22.31 -8.22 4.42
N ARG A 88 22.05 -9.50 4.10
CA ARG A 88 20.99 -9.88 3.16
C ARG A 88 19.62 -9.47 3.67
N GLY A 89 19.33 -9.72 4.95
CA GLY A 89 18.08 -9.32 5.60
C GLY A 89 17.87 -7.81 5.61
N GLU A 90 18.89 -7.04 5.99
CA GLU A 90 18.86 -5.57 5.98
C GLU A 90 18.63 -5.02 4.56
N ALA A 91 19.27 -5.61 3.54
CA ALA A 91 19.07 -5.25 2.15
C ALA A 91 17.65 -5.57 1.66
N ILE A 92 17.08 -6.72 2.03
CA ILE A 92 15.69 -7.06 1.70
C ILE A 92 14.72 -6.06 2.34
N GLN A 93 14.89 -5.74 3.62
CA GLN A 93 14.03 -4.76 4.30
C GLN A 93 14.09 -3.38 3.63
N ALA A 94 15.26 -2.97 3.13
CA ALA A 94 15.42 -1.71 2.41
C ALA A 94 14.69 -1.66 1.05
N SER A 95 14.22 -2.80 0.53
CA SER A 95 13.40 -2.86 -0.68
C SER A 95 11.90 -2.67 -0.42
N PHE A 96 11.47 -2.68 0.85
CA PHE A 96 10.06 -2.56 1.21
C PHE A 96 9.58 -1.11 1.21
N GLU A 97 8.27 -0.93 1.01
CA GLU A 97 7.62 0.38 0.86
C GLU A 97 7.94 1.35 2.01
N HIS A 98 8.02 0.86 3.26
CA HIS A 98 8.35 1.72 4.40
C HIS A 98 9.73 2.39 4.28
N ALA A 99 10.67 1.79 3.53
CA ALA A 99 12.01 2.31 3.28
C ALA A 99 12.10 3.12 1.97
N THR A 100 11.27 2.81 0.97
CA THR A 100 11.33 3.45 -0.36
C THR A 100 10.44 4.69 -0.44
N ILE A 101 9.24 4.67 0.16
CA ILE A 101 8.28 5.79 0.11
C ILE A 101 8.91 7.11 0.60
N PRO A 102 9.69 7.18 1.70
CA PRO A 102 10.33 8.42 2.11
C PRO A 102 11.30 8.99 1.07
N GLN A 103 12.00 8.13 0.31
CA GLN A 103 12.90 8.57 -0.76
C GLN A 103 12.11 9.07 -1.98
N GLY A 104 11.02 8.39 -2.31
CA GLY A 104 10.07 8.83 -3.34
C GLY A 104 9.47 10.20 -3.02
N ALA A 105 9.00 10.39 -1.78
CA ALA A 105 8.44 11.66 -1.32
C ALA A 105 9.44 12.81 -1.43
N ALA A 106 10.69 12.59 -1.02
CA ALA A 106 11.76 13.59 -1.14
C ALA A 106 12.03 13.97 -2.61
N ALA A 107 12.07 13.00 -3.53
CA ALA A 107 12.25 13.26 -4.96
C ALA A 107 11.03 13.95 -5.60
N ALA A 108 9.83 13.67 -5.10
CA ALA A 108 8.58 14.30 -5.52
C ALA A 108 8.42 15.73 -4.98
N GLY A 109 9.25 16.15 -4.01
CA GLY A 109 9.09 17.44 -3.32
C GLY A 109 7.83 17.49 -2.45
N LEU A 110 7.38 16.35 -1.93
CA LEU A 110 6.15 16.20 -1.15
C LEU A 110 6.44 15.70 0.28
N SER A 111 5.48 15.86 1.19
CA SER A 111 5.51 15.09 2.45
C SER A 111 5.34 13.60 2.18
N VAL A 112 5.76 12.75 3.13
CA VAL A 112 5.59 11.29 3.03
C VAL A 112 4.11 10.93 2.89
N GLU A 113 3.23 11.58 3.64
CA GLU A 113 1.78 11.35 3.61
C GLU A 113 1.18 11.76 2.26
N GLN A 114 1.52 12.95 1.76
CA GLN A 114 1.02 13.45 0.47
C GLN A 114 1.46 12.56 -0.69
N TYR A 115 2.73 12.15 -0.69
CA TYR A 115 3.24 11.24 -1.71
C TYR A 115 2.59 9.87 -1.63
N ARG A 116 2.37 9.33 -0.41
CA ARG A 116 1.68 8.06 -0.22
C ARG A 116 0.26 8.10 -0.77
N GLU A 117 -0.51 9.12 -0.45
CA GLU A 117 -1.87 9.30 -0.97
C GLU A 117 -1.88 9.36 -2.50
N LEU A 118 -1.05 10.22 -3.09
CA LEU A 118 -0.90 10.34 -4.54
C LEU A 118 -0.53 9.01 -5.21
N ARG A 119 0.46 8.32 -4.65
CA ARG A 119 0.94 7.02 -5.14
C ARG A 119 -0.16 5.96 -5.06
N GLU A 120 -0.87 5.87 -3.94
CA GLU A 120 -1.94 4.88 -3.74
C GLU A 120 -3.10 5.12 -4.69
N THR A 121 -3.51 6.38 -4.91
CA THR A 121 -4.54 6.73 -5.90
C THR A 121 -4.13 6.30 -7.30
N LEU A 122 -2.95 6.71 -7.78
CA LEU A 122 -2.51 6.41 -9.15
C LEU A 122 -2.22 4.92 -9.34
N ASN A 123 -1.57 4.25 -8.39
CA ASN A 123 -1.33 2.81 -8.45
C ASN A 123 -2.65 2.03 -8.43
N GLY A 124 -3.65 2.49 -7.68
CA GLY A 124 -4.99 1.89 -7.64
C GLY A 124 -5.70 1.94 -9.00
N ILE A 125 -5.60 3.09 -9.68
CA ILE A 125 -6.12 3.29 -11.04
C ILE A 125 -5.39 2.38 -12.03
N PHE A 126 -4.06 2.42 -12.09
CA PHE A 126 -3.28 1.60 -13.02
C PHE A 126 -3.48 0.10 -12.79
N ARG A 127 -3.51 -0.35 -11.53
CA ARG A 127 -3.83 -1.75 -11.20
C ARG A 127 -5.21 -2.15 -11.71
N THR A 128 -6.21 -1.27 -11.62
CA THR A 128 -7.56 -1.56 -12.12
C THR A 128 -7.57 -1.62 -13.64
N LEU A 129 -6.90 -0.69 -14.32
CA LEU A 129 -6.74 -0.70 -15.77
C LEU A 129 -6.02 -1.96 -16.27
N ASP A 130 -4.99 -2.41 -15.57
CA ASP A 130 -4.24 -3.63 -15.90
C ASP A 130 -5.13 -4.87 -15.80
N PHE A 131 -5.84 -5.04 -14.68
CA PHE A 131 -6.80 -6.13 -14.52
C PHE A 131 -7.98 -6.07 -15.51
N GLN A 132 -8.32 -4.90 -16.03
CA GLN A 132 -9.33 -4.73 -17.08
C GLN A 132 -8.77 -4.98 -18.50
N GLY A 133 -7.46 -5.18 -18.65
CA GLY A 133 -6.79 -5.31 -19.94
C GLY A 133 -6.73 -4.02 -20.76
N GLN A 134 -6.91 -2.86 -20.11
CA GLN A 134 -6.83 -1.54 -20.76
C GLN A 134 -5.41 -1.00 -20.86
N ILE A 135 -4.48 -1.55 -20.07
CA ILE A 135 -3.04 -1.36 -20.21
C ILE A 135 -2.36 -2.73 -20.20
N ASP A 136 -1.23 -2.86 -20.87
CA ASP A 136 -0.44 -4.10 -20.93
C ASP A 136 0.50 -4.16 -19.71
N GLY A 137 -0.08 -4.41 -18.53
CA GLY A 137 0.67 -4.47 -17.28
C GLY A 137 1.01 -5.91 -16.84
N PRO A 138 1.79 -6.05 -15.76
CA PRO A 138 2.31 -7.34 -15.33
C PRO A 138 1.30 -8.15 -14.49
N LEU A 139 0.15 -7.58 -14.13
CA LEU A 139 -0.79 -8.21 -13.22
C LEU A 139 -1.77 -9.11 -13.95
N SER A 140 -2.03 -10.27 -13.37
CA SER A 140 -3.06 -11.20 -13.85
C SER A 140 -3.89 -11.70 -12.68
N MET A 141 -5.20 -11.85 -12.89
CA MET A 141 -6.12 -12.35 -11.88
C MET A 141 -7.12 -13.31 -12.51
N ASP A 142 -7.34 -14.46 -11.87
CA ASP A 142 -8.44 -15.35 -12.22
C ASP A 142 -9.76 -14.75 -11.71
N LEU A 143 -10.43 -13.99 -12.57
CA LEU A 143 -11.72 -13.36 -12.26
C LEU A 143 -12.82 -14.37 -11.94
N SER A 144 -12.71 -15.65 -12.34
CA SER A 144 -13.73 -16.64 -11.98
C SER A 144 -13.78 -16.88 -10.46
N ARG A 145 -12.61 -16.83 -9.81
CA ARG A 145 -12.41 -17.06 -8.38
C ARG A 145 -12.42 -15.79 -7.53
N ALA A 146 -12.40 -14.61 -8.15
CA ALA A 146 -12.49 -13.34 -7.45
C ALA A 146 -13.83 -13.21 -6.70
N ASP A 147 -13.80 -12.60 -5.52
CA ASP A 147 -15.00 -12.26 -4.77
C ASP A 147 -15.87 -11.21 -5.48
N ALA A 148 -17.11 -11.05 -5.03
CA ALA A 148 -18.06 -10.13 -5.65
C ALA A 148 -17.59 -8.68 -5.62
N ALA A 149 -16.96 -8.25 -4.51
CA ALA A 149 -16.45 -6.88 -4.35
C ALA A 149 -15.33 -6.57 -5.34
N THR A 150 -14.44 -7.53 -5.59
CA THR A 150 -13.35 -7.41 -6.58
C THR A 150 -13.91 -7.32 -7.99
N LYS A 151 -14.88 -8.19 -8.34
CA LYS A 151 -15.56 -8.14 -9.64
C LYS A 151 -16.26 -6.81 -9.86
N GLU A 152 -16.98 -6.31 -8.85
CA GLU A 152 -17.66 -5.02 -8.93
C GLU A 152 -16.66 -3.87 -9.11
N ARG A 153 -15.59 -3.84 -8.32
CA ARG A 153 -14.53 -2.84 -8.46
C ARG A 153 -13.91 -2.85 -9.88
N LEU A 154 -13.65 -4.04 -10.42
CA LEU A 154 -13.07 -4.20 -11.75
C LEU A 154 -14.07 -3.95 -12.88
N ALA A 155 -15.38 -3.88 -12.61
CA ALA A 155 -16.39 -3.49 -13.59
C ALA A 155 -16.63 -1.97 -13.65
N ARG A 156 -16.17 -1.21 -12.65
CA ARG A 156 -16.34 0.25 -12.59
C ARG A 156 -15.32 0.97 -13.48
N ASP A 157 -15.69 2.19 -13.89
CA ASP A 157 -14.73 3.12 -14.52
C ASP A 157 -13.65 3.48 -13.49
N PRO A 158 -12.35 3.17 -13.74
CA PRO A 158 -11.27 3.49 -12.82
C PRO A 158 -11.07 4.99 -12.61
N PHE A 159 -11.63 5.84 -13.47
CA PHE A 159 -11.57 7.30 -13.34
C PHE A 159 -12.80 7.90 -12.65
N ALA A 160 -13.78 7.10 -12.22
CA ALA A 160 -15.07 7.59 -11.71
C ALA A 160 -14.96 8.49 -10.48
N ASP A 161 -13.95 8.27 -9.64
CA ASP A 161 -13.72 9.03 -8.41
C ASP A 161 -12.88 10.30 -8.64
N LEU A 162 -12.46 10.57 -9.89
CA LEU A 162 -11.72 11.77 -10.26
C LEU A 162 -12.64 12.86 -10.80
N SER A 163 -12.25 14.12 -10.61
CA SER A 163 -12.87 15.21 -11.38
C SER A 163 -12.61 15.00 -12.88
N PRO A 164 -13.48 15.50 -13.77
CA PRO A 164 -13.28 15.38 -15.22
C PRO A 164 -11.91 15.93 -15.68
N GLU A 165 -11.46 17.03 -15.08
CA GLU A 165 -10.16 17.65 -15.35
C GLU A 165 -9.00 16.75 -14.92
N SER A 166 -9.08 16.18 -13.72
CA SER A 166 -8.07 15.23 -13.21
C SER A 166 -7.98 13.98 -14.07
N ALA A 167 -9.13 13.44 -14.48
CA ALA A 167 -9.19 12.28 -15.36
C ALA A 167 -8.60 12.58 -16.75
N ALA A 168 -8.89 13.76 -17.30
CA ALA A 168 -8.31 14.20 -18.58
C ALA A 168 -6.80 14.39 -18.49
N ALA A 169 -6.31 15.02 -17.41
CA ALA A 169 -4.88 15.22 -17.17
C ALA A 169 -4.14 13.88 -17.05
N LEU A 170 -4.69 12.92 -16.30
CA LEU A 170 -4.09 11.59 -16.15
C LEU A 170 -4.06 10.84 -17.49
N ARG A 171 -5.18 10.79 -18.23
CA ARG A 171 -5.24 10.14 -19.55
C ARG A 171 -4.20 10.69 -20.52
N ALA A 172 -4.02 12.01 -20.54
CA ALA A 172 -3.04 12.67 -21.40
C ALA A 172 -1.57 12.29 -21.09
N GLN A 173 -1.29 11.70 -19.93
CA GLN A 173 0.06 11.32 -19.51
C GLN A 173 0.26 9.82 -19.30
N MET A 174 -0.75 8.99 -19.62
CA MET A 174 -0.66 7.54 -19.41
C MET A 174 0.53 6.92 -20.14
N ASP A 175 0.79 7.30 -21.39
CA ASP A 175 1.92 6.78 -22.18
C ASP A 175 3.29 6.99 -21.50
N ARG A 176 3.40 8.04 -20.67
CA ARG A 176 4.61 8.32 -19.90
C ARG A 176 4.63 7.59 -18.56
N LEU A 177 3.50 7.58 -17.86
CA LEU A 177 3.44 7.11 -16.46
C LEU A 177 3.29 5.58 -16.34
N VAL A 178 2.53 4.96 -17.24
CA VAL A 178 2.24 3.53 -17.20
C VAL A 178 3.52 2.68 -17.29
N PRO A 179 4.48 2.95 -18.20
CA PRO A 179 5.72 2.16 -18.25
C PRO A 179 6.53 2.17 -16.94
N ILE A 180 6.56 3.31 -16.24
CA ILE A 180 7.28 3.46 -14.96
C ILE A 180 6.55 2.68 -13.86
N TRP A 181 5.22 2.73 -13.86
CA TRP A 181 4.42 1.93 -12.95
C TRP A 181 4.61 0.43 -13.19
N ILE A 182 4.62 -0.03 -14.44
CA ILE A 182 4.90 -1.42 -14.81
C ILE A 182 6.27 -1.84 -14.28
N GLU A 183 7.30 -1.04 -14.53
CA GLU A 183 8.67 -1.30 -14.05
C GLU A 183 8.71 -1.45 -12.53
N TYR A 184 8.04 -0.56 -11.81
CA TYR A 184 7.94 -0.63 -10.35
C TYR A 184 7.24 -1.91 -9.89
N VAL A 185 6.09 -2.25 -10.46
CA VAL A 185 5.32 -3.44 -10.08
C VAL A 185 6.10 -4.72 -10.40
N SER A 186 6.72 -4.82 -11.57
CA SER A 186 7.55 -5.98 -11.92
C SER A 186 8.74 -6.16 -10.98
N LEU A 187 9.34 -5.05 -10.52
CA LEU A 187 10.48 -5.08 -9.62
C LEU A 187 10.10 -5.48 -8.19
N THR A 188 8.90 -5.08 -7.76
CA THR A 188 8.40 -5.27 -6.38
C THR A 188 7.48 -6.48 -6.23
N ALA A 189 7.09 -7.10 -7.34
CA ALA A 189 6.41 -8.38 -7.33
C ALA A 189 7.30 -9.41 -6.64
N VAL A 190 6.94 -9.77 -5.41
CA VAL A 190 7.59 -10.88 -4.71
C VAL A 190 7.30 -12.12 -5.54
N ALA A 191 8.33 -12.72 -6.13
CA ALA A 191 8.23 -14.08 -6.66
C ALA A 191 7.80 -14.97 -5.48
N GLY A 192 6.52 -15.36 -5.48
CA GLY A 192 5.96 -16.31 -4.52
C GLY A 192 6.59 -17.68 -4.66
#